data_AF-A0A2G6KJ48-F1
#
_entry.id   AF-A0A2G6KJ48-F1
#
_cell.length_a   1.000
_cell.length_b   1.000
_cell.length_c   1.000
_cell.angle_alpha   90.00
_cell.angle_beta   90.00
_cell.angle_gamma   90.00
#
_symmetry.space_group_name_H-M   'P 1'
#
loop_
_entity.id
_entity.type
_entity.pdbx_description
1 polymer ?
#
loop_
_entity_poly.entity_id
_entity_poly.type
_entity_poly.pdbx_seq_one_letter_code
_entity_poly.pdbx_strand_id
1 'polypeptide(L)'
;MIFNIQRYSIHDGEGIRTIVFFKGCPLRCTWCSNPESQVFGPEVLFDQAKCIACEECVHVAQNGEFIVEDGKILIQRERMTNPLIFQDICPTKALTVVGEDLSVQEVLEEVRKDLPFYKNSWGGVTLSGGELFAQPEFLDKLLQELKRLDIHISVETCLHIPWNLIERNAAAIDVFLADLKHTDPVKFGQYTGGKAELVLENLKKLEASSAHVIIRIPVIPGFNHTEDEMRSLLDFTASLNNVSEVHFIPYHTLGSHKYTLLGRKYEGVEAHLGDGPQQASVHEEELTPYLVYAAQLGLCAKIGG
;
A
#
# COMPACT_ATOMS: atom_id res chain seq x y z
N MET A 1 -3.11 4.65 13.58
CA MET A 1 -1.70 4.28 13.37
C MET A 1 -1.23 4.55 11.95
N ILE A 2 -0.17 5.34 11.84
CA ILE A 2 0.52 5.73 10.59
C ILE A 2 1.93 5.16 10.65
N PHE A 3 2.47 4.62 9.54
CA PHE A 3 3.84 4.10 9.52
C PHE A 3 4.85 5.00 8.83
N ASN A 4 4.39 5.93 7.98
CA ASN A 4 5.26 6.87 7.30
C ASN A 4 4.45 8.08 6.81
N ILE A 5 5.09 9.25 6.73
CA ILE A 5 4.60 10.40 6.00
C ILE A 5 5.69 10.83 5.03
N GLN A 6 5.44 10.64 3.73
CA GLN A 6 6.40 10.98 2.68
C GLN A 6 5.98 12.27 2.01
N ARG A 7 6.86 13.26 2.06
CA ARG A 7 6.66 14.56 1.45
C ARG A 7 7.25 14.59 0.04
N TYR A 8 6.69 15.44 -0.82
CA TYR A 8 7.24 15.73 -2.15
C TYR A 8 7.21 14.55 -3.16
N SER A 9 6.13 13.76 -3.13
CA SER A 9 5.91 12.67 -4.10
C SER A 9 5.26 13.15 -5.40
N ILE A 10 5.54 12.47 -6.51
CA ILE A 10 5.08 12.85 -7.87
C ILE A 10 4.42 11.70 -8.66
N HIS A 11 4.32 10.48 -8.09
CA HIS A 11 3.81 9.29 -8.76
C HIS A 11 2.52 8.73 -8.13
N ASP A 12 1.95 9.45 -7.16
CA ASP A 12 0.89 8.94 -6.27
C ASP A 12 -0.37 9.80 -6.39
N GLY A 13 -0.63 10.27 -7.62
CA GLY A 13 -1.67 11.23 -7.99
C GLY A 13 -1.10 12.50 -8.64
N GLU A 14 -1.98 13.38 -9.09
CA GLU A 14 -1.59 14.60 -9.78
C GLU A 14 -0.87 15.60 -8.85
N GLY A 15 0.10 16.33 -9.42
CA GLY A 15 0.86 17.36 -8.74
C GLY A 15 1.86 16.85 -7.69
N ILE A 16 2.39 17.76 -6.88
CA ILE A 16 3.27 17.42 -5.76
C ILE A 16 2.40 17.01 -4.58
N ARG A 17 2.69 15.84 -4.01
CA ARG A 17 1.84 15.25 -2.96
C ARG A 17 2.60 14.92 -1.69
N THR A 18 1.91 15.07 -0.56
CA THR A 18 2.31 14.42 0.69
C THR A 18 1.51 13.15 0.85
N ILE A 19 2.19 12.03 1.02
CA ILE A 19 1.57 10.73 1.23
C ILE A 19 1.56 10.40 2.72
N VAL A 20 0.38 10.07 3.24
CA VAL A 20 0.20 9.57 4.59
C VAL A 20 -0.06 8.07 4.51
N PHE A 21 0.87 7.28 5.04
CA PHE A 21 0.82 5.83 4.94
C PHE A 21 0.26 5.17 6.20
N PHE A 22 -0.93 4.61 6.08
CA PHE A 22 -1.68 3.94 7.15
C PHE A 22 -1.16 2.53 7.41
N LYS A 23 -1.24 2.07 8.66
CA LYS A 23 -1.09 0.64 9.00
C LYS A 23 -2.40 -0.12 8.92
N GLY A 24 -2.29 -1.44 8.88
CA GLY A 24 -3.38 -2.39 8.73
C GLY A 24 -3.82 -2.54 7.29
N CYS A 25 -3.74 -3.75 6.73
CA CYS A 25 -4.34 -4.10 5.45
C CYS A 25 -5.08 -5.44 5.61
N PRO A 26 -6.29 -5.60 5.04
CA PRO A 26 -7.00 -6.88 5.07
C PRO A 26 -6.42 -7.90 4.09
N LEU A 27 -5.58 -7.47 3.13
CA LEU A 27 -4.90 -8.35 2.18
C LEU A 27 -3.50 -8.74 2.64
N ARG A 28 -2.98 -9.84 2.09
CA ARG A 28 -1.63 -10.40 2.27
C ARG A 28 -1.00 -10.70 0.92
N CYS A 29 -1.02 -9.73 0.00
CA CYS A 29 -0.43 -9.86 -1.33
C CYS A 29 1.03 -10.37 -1.22
N THR A 30 1.37 -11.47 -1.89
CA THR A 30 2.71 -12.08 -1.84
C THR A 30 3.82 -11.14 -2.36
N TRP A 31 3.45 -10.16 -3.18
CA TRP A 31 4.33 -9.13 -3.76
C TRP A 31 4.27 -7.77 -3.04
N CYS A 32 3.58 -7.64 -1.90
CA CYS A 32 3.32 -6.34 -1.26
C CYS A 32 4.62 -5.53 -1.06
N SER A 33 4.69 -4.31 -1.60
CA SER A 33 5.87 -3.43 -1.50
C SER A 33 6.07 -2.83 -0.09
N ASN A 34 5.04 -2.86 0.74
CA ASN A 34 5.02 -2.33 2.10
C ASN A 34 4.49 -3.40 3.09
N PRO A 35 5.18 -4.53 3.28
CA PRO A 35 4.74 -5.59 4.21
C PRO A 35 4.52 -5.11 5.65
N GLU A 36 5.22 -4.04 6.06
CA GLU A 36 5.08 -3.37 7.35
C GLU A 36 3.72 -2.70 7.53
N SER A 37 2.93 -2.50 6.46
CA SER A 37 1.58 -1.95 6.53
C SER A 37 0.52 -3.01 6.78
N GLN A 38 0.82 -4.31 6.65
CA GLN A 38 -0.18 -5.38 6.68
C GLN A 38 -0.78 -5.62 8.07
N VAL A 39 0.04 -5.50 9.12
CA VAL A 39 -0.39 -5.62 10.52
C VAL A 39 -0.90 -4.26 11.02
N PHE A 40 -1.97 -4.29 11.82
CA PHE A 40 -2.62 -3.08 12.35
C PHE A 40 -1.84 -2.41 13.48
N GLY A 41 -1.08 -3.20 14.25
CA GLY A 41 -0.23 -2.72 15.34
C GLY A 41 1.19 -2.36 14.90
N PRO A 42 1.98 -1.81 15.83
CA PRO A 42 3.37 -1.48 15.57
C PRO A 42 4.18 -2.77 15.38
N GLU A 43 5.32 -2.67 14.71
CA GLU A 43 6.22 -3.82 14.52
C GLU A 43 7.68 -3.39 14.62
N VAL A 44 8.57 -4.32 14.96
CA VAL A 44 10.02 -4.09 14.93
C VAL A 44 10.59 -4.47 13.56
N LEU A 45 11.31 -3.52 12.96
CA LEU A 45 12.22 -3.73 11.84
C LEU A 45 13.63 -3.92 12.39
N PHE A 46 14.35 -4.91 11.87
CA PHE A 46 15.72 -5.21 12.30
C PHE A 46 16.65 -5.48 11.13
N ASP A 47 17.65 -4.61 11.00
CA ASP A 47 18.74 -4.69 10.04
C ASP A 47 20.00 -5.23 10.75
N GLN A 48 20.21 -6.54 10.60
CA GLN A 48 21.37 -7.23 11.18
C GLN A 48 22.70 -6.61 10.73
N ALA A 49 22.78 -6.04 9.54
CA ALA A 49 24.02 -5.46 9.00
C ALA A 49 24.43 -4.15 9.71
N LYS A 50 23.47 -3.45 10.33
CA LYS A 50 23.72 -2.23 11.11
C LYS A 50 23.91 -2.51 12.61
N CYS A 51 23.67 -3.75 13.05
CA CYS A 51 23.70 -4.10 14.46
C CYS A 51 25.14 -4.21 14.96
N ILE A 52 25.46 -3.49 16.04
CA ILE A 52 26.76 -3.56 16.74
C ILE A 52 26.72 -4.42 18.00
N ALA A 53 25.63 -5.19 18.19
CA ALA A 53 25.39 -6.02 19.38
C ALA A 53 25.59 -5.24 20.71
N CYS A 54 25.06 -4.02 20.81
CA CYS A 54 25.16 -3.22 22.03
C CYS A 54 24.21 -3.66 23.15
N GLU A 55 23.40 -4.70 22.92
CA GLU A 55 22.51 -5.35 23.90
C GLU A 55 21.41 -4.48 24.54
N GLU A 56 21.25 -3.20 24.17
CA GLU A 56 20.20 -2.34 24.71
C GLU A 56 18.78 -2.93 24.57
N CYS A 57 18.49 -3.54 23.41
CA CYS A 57 17.23 -4.26 23.18
C CYS A 57 17.03 -5.47 24.10
N VAL A 58 18.12 -6.13 24.54
CA VAL A 58 18.08 -7.23 25.50
C VAL A 58 17.87 -6.71 26.92
N HIS A 59 18.47 -5.57 27.27
CA HIS A 59 18.28 -4.92 28.58
C HIS A 59 16.86 -4.40 28.78
N VAL A 60 16.23 -3.89 27.72
CA VAL A 60 14.84 -3.39 27.76
C VAL A 60 13.81 -4.52 27.62
N ALA A 61 14.19 -5.68 27.07
CA ALA A 61 13.33 -6.83 26.88
C ALA A 61 12.67 -7.27 28.19
N GLN A 62 11.37 -7.54 28.15
CA GLN A 62 10.58 -7.93 29.33
C GLN A 62 10.19 -9.41 29.30
N ASN A 63 10.19 -10.04 28.13
CA ASN A 63 9.74 -11.41 27.91
C ASN A 63 10.78 -12.27 27.15
N GLY A 64 12.03 -11.80 27.07
CA GLY A 64 13.08 -12.47 26.31
C GLY A 64 12.84 -12.38 24.81
N GLU A 65 12.34 -11.25 24.33
CA GLU A 65 12.10 -10.96 22.92
C GLU A 65 13.40 -10.85 22.12
N PHE A 66 14.50 -10.52 22.80
CA PHE A 66 15.84 -10.44 22.24
C PHE A 66 16.78 -11.33 23.03
N ILE A 67 17.60 -12.12 22.33
CA ILE A 67 18.65 -12.94 22.92
C ILE A 67 19.97 -12.69 22.19
N VAL A 68 21.08 -12.98 22.89
CA VAL A 68 22.42 -12.96 22.31
C VAL A 68 22.86 -14.39 22.03
N GLU A 69 23.22 -14.67 20.79
CA GLU A 69 23.81 -15.95 20.36
C GLU A 69 24.97 -15.67 19.41
N ASP A 70 26.14 -16.25 19.68
CA ASP A 70 27.37 -16.05 18.91
C ASP A 70 27.73 -14.58 18.62
N GLY A 71 27.51 -13.70 19.62
CA GLY A 71 27.77 -12.26 19.51
C GLY A 71 26.79 -11.51 18.59
N LYS A 72 25.65 -12.12 18.23
CA LYS A 72 24.59 -11.51 17.43
C LYS A 72 23.29 -11.44 18.22
N ILE A 73 22.50 -10.42 17.92
CA ILE A 73 21.14 -10.27 18.44
C ILE A 73 20.19 -11.11 17.59
N LEU A 74 19.42 -11.99 18.24
CA LEU A 74 18.32 -12.73 17.62
C LEU A 74 16.99 -12.27 18.22
N ILE A 75 15.95 -12.23 17.38
CA ILE A 75 14.62 -11.77 17.76
C ILE A 75 13.66 -12.96 17.86
N GLN A 76 13.08 -13.15 19.04
CA GLN A 76 12.00 -14.10 19.33
C GLN A 76 10.65 -13.39 19.09
N ARG A 77 10.29 -13.22 17.80
CA ARG A 77 9.14 -12.40 17.39
C ARG A 77 7.81 -12.86 17.98
N GLU A 78 7.65 -14.16 18.21
CA GLU A 78 6.48 -14.76 18.84
C GLU A 78 6.29 -14.35 20.31
N ARG A 79 7.34 -13.83 20.96
CA ARG A 79 7.29 -13.30 22.33
C ARG A 79 7.00 -11.80 22.39
N MET A 80 6.95 -11.14 21.23
CA MET A 80 6.79 -9.70 21.15
C MET A 80 5.33 -9.27 21.31
N THR A 81 4.98 -8.82 22.52
CA THR A 81 3.62 -8.33 22.83
C THR A 81 3.48 -6.81 22.72
N ASN A 82 4.56 -6.06 22.96
CA ASN A 82 4.57 -4.60 22.87
C ASN A 82 5.85 -4.06 22.20
N PRO A 83 5.87 -3.96 20.86
CA PRO A 83 7.00 -3.41 20.10
C PRO A 83 7.45 -2.01 20.53
N LEU A 84 6.52 -1.18 21.05
CA LEU A 84 6.79 0.23 21.35
C LEU A 84 7.83 0.43 22.45
N ILE A 85 8.06 -0.56 23.32
CA ILE A 85 9.11 -0.44 24.36
C ILE A 85 10.51 -0.36 23.76
N PHE A 86 10.68 -0.79 22.51
CA PHE A 86 11.95 -0.75 21.79
C PHE A 86 12.09 0.47 20.87
N GLN A 87 11.18 1.44 20.97
CA GLN A 87 11.24 2.69 20.24
C GLN A 87 12.49 3.49 20.66
N ASP A 88 13.27 3.95 19.68
CA ASP A 88 14.43 4.85 19.84
C ASP A 88 15.56 4.38 20.78
N ILE A 89 15.56 3.11 21.20
CA ILE A 89 16.62 2.56 22.06
C ILE A 89 17.90 2.20 21.30
N CYS A 90 17.81 1.96 19.98
CA CYS A 90 18.92 1.42 19.21
C CYS A 90 19.83 2.55 18.70
N PRO A 91 21.09 2.65 19.17
CA PRO A 91 21.97 3.77 18.84
C PRO A 91 22.33 3.83 17.34
N THR A 92 22.38 2.67 16.66
CA THR A 92 22.68 2.59 15.23
C THR A 92 21.44 2.58 14.33
N LYS A 93 20.24 2.60 14.92
CA LYS A 93 18.96 2.37 14.22
C LYS A 93 18.93 1.06 13.43
N ALA A 94 19.74 0.07 13.83
CA ALA A 94 19.61 -1.29 13.33
C ALA A 94 18.25 -1.87 13.71
N LEU A 95 17.73 -1.49 14.86
CA LEU A 95 16.39 -1.80 15.32
C LEU A 95 15.56 -0.52 15.30
N THR A 96 14.43 -0.54 14.60
CA THR A 96 13.45 0.53 14.59
C THR A 96 12.05 -0.04 14.78
N VAL A 97 11.14 0.77 15.30
CA VAL A 97 9.73 0.42 15.41
C VAL A 97 8.97 1.16 14.30
N VAL A 98 8.05 0.46 13.64
CA VAL A 98 7.26 0.98 12.53
C VAL A 98 5.78 0.93 12.86
N GLY A 99 5.13 2.09 12.78
CA GLY A 99 3.75 2.27 13.20
C GLY A 99 3.67 3.09 14.48
N GLU A 100 3.18 4.31 14.34
CA GLU A 100 3.01 5.25 15.44
C GLU A 100 1.55 5.71 15.50
N ASP A 101 1.04 5.89 16.71
CA ASP A 101 -0.27 6.47 16.94
C ASP A 101 -0.18 7.99 16.90
N LEU A 102 -0.08 8.51 15.67
CA LEU A 102 -0.17 9.93 15.41
C LEU A 102 -1.61 10.41 15.54
N SER A 103 -1.79 11.56 16.18
CA SER A 103 -3.02 12.32 16.15
C SER A 103 -3.23 12.98 14.77
N VAL A 104 -4.47 13.38 14.49
CA VAL A 104 -4.80 14.15 13.27
C VAL A 104 -3.96 15.44 13.22
N GLN A 105 -3.73 16.08 14.36
CA GLN A 105 -2.96 17.31 14.43
C GLN A 105 -1.49 17.09 14.05
N GLU A 106 -0.85 16.02 14.50
CA GLU A 106 0.52 15.67 14.12
C GLU A 106 0.64 15.37 12.62
N VAL A 107 -0.33 14.67 12.04
CA VAL A 107 -0.38 14.46 10.58
C VAL A 107 -0.53 15.79 9.83
N LEU A 108 -1.42 16.67 10.30
CA LEU A 108 -1.63 17.98 9.69
C LEU A 108 -0.40 18.88 9.80
N GLU A 109 0.39 18.78 10.87
CA GLU A 109 1.64 19.52 11.02
C GLU A 109 2.64 19.18 9.93
N GLU A 110 2.77 17.90 9.55
CA GLU A 110 3.59 17.50 8.41
C GLU A 110 2.98 17.94 7.08
N VAL A 111 1.69 17.68 6.86
CA VAL A 111 0.97 18.02 5.62
C VAL A 111 1.03 19.52 5.32
N ARG A 112 0.93 20.37 6.34
CA ARG A 112 0.94 21.84 6.18
C ARG A 112 2.26 22.38 5.66
N LYS A 113 3.37 21.67 5.86
CA LYS A 113 4.69 22.09 5.40
C LYS A 113 4.77 22.16 3.87
N ASP A 114 3.90 21.45 3.15
CA ASP A 114 3.87 21.41 1.69
C ASP A 114 2.71 22.18 1.04
N LEU A 115 1.90 22.90 1.83
CA LEU A 115 0.82 23.76 1.32
C LEU A 115 1.22 24.68 0.15
N PRO A 116 2.41 25.34 0.16
CA PRO A 116 2.83 26.16 -0.97
C PRO A 116 3.03 25.36 -2.27
N PHE A 117 3.46 24.10 -2.19
CA PHE A 117 3.69 23.25 -3.35
C PHE A 117 2.39 22.75 -3.96
N TYR A 118 1.40 22.41 -3.13
CA TYR A 118 0.08 21.96 -3.61
C TYR A 118 -0.54 23.00 -4.53
N LYS A 119 -0.53 24.28 -4.13
CA LYS A 119 -1.11 25.38 -4.91
C LYS A 119 -0.44 25.58 -6.28
N ASN A 120 0.88 25.38 -6.36
CA ASN A 120 1.63 25.60 -7.59
C ASN A 120 1.60 24.40 -8.55
N SER A 121 1.24 23.22 -8.05
CA SER A 121 1.28 21.97 -8.81
C SER A 121 -0.09 21.32 -8.99
N TRP A 122 -1.15 21.92 -8.44
CA TRP A 122 -2.48 21.30 -8.31
C TRP A 122 -2.43 19.98 -7.54
N GLY A 123 -1.45 19.84 -6.65
CA GLY A 123 -1.23 18.66 -5.84
C GLY A 123 -2.05 18.67 -4.54
N GLY A 124 -1.62 17.87 -3.57
CA GLY A 124 -2.35 17.75 -2.31
C GLY A 124 -1.86 16.59 -1.45
N VAL A 125 -2.80 15.86 -0.84
CA VAL A 125 -2.50 14.72 0.02
C VAL A 125 -2.95 13.42 -0.64
N THR A 126 -2.13 12.38 -0.57
CA THR A 126 -2.53 11.01 -0.87
C THR A 126 -2.57 10.19 0.41
N LEU A 127 -3.71 9.57 0.70
CA LEU A 127 -3.83 8.62 1.80
C LEU A 127 -3.60 7.21 1.25
N SER A 128 -2.55 6.53 1.71
CA SER A 128 -2.09 5.24 1.16
C SER A 128 -1.60 4.32 2.31
N GLY A 129 -0.82 3.28 2.01
CA GLY A 129 -0.15 2.40 2.96
C GLY A 129 -0.76 1.01 2.99
N GLY A 130 -1.48 0.70 4.05
CA GLY A 130 -2.37 -0.44 4.15
C GLY A 130 -3.72 -0.10 3.54
N GLU A 131 -4.80 -0.32 4.28
CA GLU A 131 -6.15 0.03 3.91
C GLU A 131 -6.69 1.11 4.85
N LEU A 132 -6.70 2.36 4.37
CA LEU A 132 -7.13 3.52 5.15
C LEU A 132 -8.56 3.38 5.71
N PHE A 133 -9.47 2.72 4.96
CA PHE A 133 -10.87 2.54 5.39
C PHE A 133 -11.00 1.58 6.57
N ALA A 134 -9.94 0.84 6.92
CA ALA A 134 -9.89 0.01 8.11
C ALA A 134 -9.60 0.80 9.40
N GLN A 135 -9.39 2.12 9.31
CA GLN A 135 -9.25 3.04 10.46
C GLN A 135 -10.29 4.18 10.40
N PRO A 136 -11.61 3.87 10.46
CA PRO A 136 -12.65 4.80 10.05
C PRO A 136 -12.78 6.05 10.92
N GLU A 137 -12.59 5.96 12.25
CA GLU A 137 -12.70 7.12 13.14
C GLU A 137 -11.57 8.13 12.94
N PHE A 138 -10.35 7.63 12.67
CA PHE A 138 -9.21 8.48 12.39
C PHE A 138 -9.32 9.11 10.99
N LEU A 139 -9.68 8.30 10.00
CA LEU A 139 -9.85 8.73 8.62
C LEU A 139 -10.90 9.86 8.49
N ASP A 140 -12.07 9.69 9.10
CA ASP A 140 -13.16 10.69 9.08
C ASP A 140 -12.67 12.06 9.59
N LYS A 141 -12.01 12.08 10.75
CA LYS A 141 -11.47 13.32 11.33
C LYS A 141 -10.38 13.94 10.45
N LEU A 142 -9.49 13.13 9.88
CA LEU A 142 -8.43 13.63 9.01
C LEU A 142 -9.02 14.25 7.73
N LEU A 143 -9.96 13.58 7.09
CA LEU A 143 -10.62 14.08 5.88
C LEU A 143 -11.34 15.42 6.12
N GLN A 144 -12.06 15.54 7.25
CA GLN A 144 -12.71 16.79 7.63
C GLN A 144 -11.71 17.95 7.71
N GLU A 145 -10.57 17.75 8.38
CA GLU A 145 -9.55 18.79 8.52
C GLU A 145 -8.84 19.10 7.20
N LEU A 146 -8.56 18.09 6.36
CA LEU A 146 -7.99 18.31 5.03
C LEU A 146 -8.95 19.14 4.14
N LYS A 147 -10.26 18.87 4.18
CA LYS A 147 -11.25 19.68 3.45
C LYS A 147 -11.38 21.09 4.00
N ARG A 148 -11.27 21.29 5.32
CA ARG A 148 -11.23 22.65 5.92
C ARG A 148 -10.04 23.47 5.44
N LEU A 149 -8.94 22.81 5.08
CA LEU A 149 -7.73 23.44 4.54
C LEU A 149 -7.77 23.62 3.01
N ASP A 150 -8.86 23.22 2.36
CA ASP A 150 -9.00 23.27 0.89
C ASP A 150 -7.88 22.49 0.18
N ILE A 151 -7.49 21.35 0.76
CA ILE A 151 -6.49 20.44 0.20
C ILE A 151 -7.18 19.41 -0.67
N HIS A 152 -6.67 19.20 -1.89
CA HIS A 152 -7.10 18.10 -2.76
C HIS A 152 -6.68 16.75 -2.18
N ILE A 153 -7.60 15.79 -2.16
CA ILE A 153 -7.44 14.51 -1.49
C ILE A 153 -7.53 13.37 -2.51
N SER A 154 -6.46 12.60 -2.61
CA SER A 154 -6.44 11.31 -3.29
C SER A 154 -6.34 10.18 -2.27
N VAL A 155 -6.92 9.04 -2.58
CA VAL A 155 -6.77 7.83 -1.75
C VAL A 155 -6.34 6.65 -2.60
N GLU A 156 -5.40 5.86 -2.10
CA GLU A 156 -5.06 4.55 -2.64
C GLU A 156 -5.73 3.47 -1.80
N THR A 157 -6.53 2.60 -2.41
CA THR A 157 -7.31 1.61 -1.69
C THR A 157 -7.32 0.27 -2.41
N CYS A 158 -7.25 -0.82 -1.63
CA CYS A 158 -7.38 -2.16 -2.15
C CYS A 158 -8.84 -2.60 -2.28
N LEU A 159 -9.78 -1.78 -1.78
CA LEU A 159 -11.23 -1.99 -1.78
C LEU A 159 -11.71 -3.28 -1.13
N HIS A 160 -10.84 -4.01 -0.44
CA HIS A 160 -11.22 -5.24 0.25
C HIS A 160 -11.70 -4.92 1.68
N ILE A 161 -12.78 -4.16 1.79
CA ILE A 161 -13.36 -3.66 3.04
C ILE A 161 -14.90 -3.58 2.91
N PRO A 162 -15.69 -3.63 3.99
CA PRO A 162 -17.13 -3.42 3.90
C PRO A 162 -17.50 -2.06 3.26
N TRP A 163 -18.43 -2.08 2.30
CA TRP A 163 -18.84 -0.89 1.52
C TRP A 163 -19.19 0.33 2.38
N ASN A 164 -19.89 0.11 3.49
CA ASN A 164 -20.34 1.19 4.38
C ASN A 164 -19.18 2.01 4.96
N LEU A 165 -17.96 1.46 5.03
CA LEU A 165 -16.77 2.18 5.48
C LEU A 165 -16.19 3.10 4.38
N ILE A 166 -16.33 2.71 3.11
CA ILE A 166 -15.95 3.52 1.95
C ILE A 166 -16.99 4.62 1.76
N GLU A 167 -18.27 4.24 1.67
CA GLU A 167 -19.42 5.12 1.41
C GLU A 167 -19.48 6.32 2.35
N ARG A 168 -19.19 6.09 3.64
CA ARG A 168 -19.17 7.12 4.69
C ARG A 168 -18.32 8.33 4.32
N ASN A 169 -17.22 8.12 3.61
CA ASN A 169 -16.20 9.15 3.36
C ASN A 169 -16.05 9.50 1.87
N ALA A 170 -16.79 8.82 0.97
CA ALA A 170 -16.56 8.93 -0.46
C ALA A 170 -16.73 10.35 -1.00
N ALA A 171 -17.70 11.11 -0.49
CA ALA A 171 -17.95 12.48 -0.91
C ALA A 171 -16.86 13.49 -0.49
N ALA A 172 -15.99 13.13 0.46
CA ALA A 172 -14.88 13.98 0.89
C ALA A 172 -13.61 13.74 0.07
N ILE A 173 -13.57 12.70 -0.75
CA ILE A 173 -12.39 12.27 -1.51
C ILE A 173 -12.53 12.77 -2.95
N ASP A 174 -11.50 13.43 -3.46
CA ASP A 174 -11.54 14.02 -4.80
C ASP A 174 -11.15 12.99 -5.88
N VAL A 175 -10.18 12.11 -5.59
CA VAL A 175 -9.76 11.04 -6.52
C VAL A 175 -9.51 9.71 -5.80
N PHE A 176 -10.06 8.63 -6.35
CA PHE A 176 -9.78 7.25 -5.95
C PHE A 176 -8.79 6.60 -6.89
N LEU A 177 -7.66 6.19 -6.35
CA LEU A 177 -6.68 5.32 -6.97
C LEU A 177 -7.00 3.89 -6.52
N ALA A 178 -7.88 3.22 -7.27
CA ALA A 178 -8.51 1.96 -6.86
C ALA A 178 -7.82 0.74 -7.46
N ASP A 179 -7.31 -0.15 -6.61
CA ASP A 179 -6.59 -1.33 -7.09
C ASP A 179 -7.55 -2.40 -7.66
N LEU A 180 -7.34 -2.78 -8.92
CA LEU A 180 -7.92 -3.97 -9.53
C LEU A 180 -6.81 -5.00 -9.76
N LYS A 181 -6.68 -5.95 -8.82
CA LYS A 181 -5.58 -6.92 -8.84
C LYS A 181 -5.87 -8.12 -9.75
N HIS A 182 -7.09 -8.67 -9.68
CA HIS A 182 -7.52 -9.78 -10.54
C HIS A 182 -9.04 -9.89 -10.55
N THR A 183 -9.60 -10.39 -11.65
CA THR A 183 -11.01 -10.79 -11.80
C THR A 183 -11.30 -12.25 -11.43
N ASP A 184 -10.28 -13.11 -11.29
CA ASP A 184 -10.43 -14.53 -10.96
C ASP A 184 -10.38 -14.69 -9.43
N PRO A 185 -11.45 -15.19 -8.79
CA PRO A 185 -11.51 -15.33 -7.34
C PRO A 185 -10.53 -16.36 -6.78
N VAL A 186 -10.19 -17.40 -7.55
CA VAL A 186 -9.26 -18.45 -7.12
C VAL A 186 -7.85 -17.87 -7.03
N LYS A 187 -7.38 -17.24 -8.12
CA LYS A 187 -6.05 -16.61 -8.12
C LYS A 187 -5.96 -15.45 -7.14
N PHE A 188 -6.99 -14.59 -7.08
CA PHE A 188 -7.04 -13.50 -6.12
C PHE A 188 -6.90 -14.01 -4.68
N GLY A 189 -7.71 -15.01 -4.30
CA GLY A 189 -7.69 -15.59 -2.96
C GLY A 189 -6.36 -16.25 -2.62
N GLN A 190 -5.79 -17.00 -3.57
CA GLN A 190 -4.49 -17.66 -3.40
C GLN A 190 -3.35 -16.68 -3.12
N TYR A 191 -3.25 -15.59 -3.90
CA TYR A 191 -2.11 -14.67 -3.81
C TYR A 191 -2.29 -13.52 -2.83
N THR A 192 -3.53 -13.20 -2.43
CA THR A 192 -3.81 -12.04 -1.56
C THR A 192 -4.48 -12.41 -0.25
N GLY A 193 -5.00 -13.63 -0.11
CA GLY A 193 -5.80 -14.05 1.03
C GLY A 193 -7.19 -13.39 1.12
N GLY A 194 -7.58 -12.58 0.11
CA GLY A 194 -8.86 -11.88 0.09
C GLY A 194 -9.91 -12.54 -0.83
N LYS A 195 -11.00 -11.80 -1.09
CA LYS A 195 -12.12 -12.19 -1.96
C LYS A 195 -12.25 -11.20 -3.11
N ALA A 196 -12.10 -11.69 -4.34
CA ALA A 196 -12.22 -10.83 -5.52
C ALA A 196 -13.60 -10.19 -5.60
N GLU A 197 -14.65 -10.94 -5.28
CA GLU A 197 -16.05 -10.50 -5.41
C GLU A 197 -16.33 -9.23 -4.60
N LEU A 198 -15.75 -9.12 -3.40
CA LEU A 198 -15.90 -7.93 -2.56
C LEU A 198 -15.28 -6.69 -3.23
N VAL A 199 -14.09 -6.84 -3.80
CA VAL A 199 -13.39 -5.75 -4.51
C VAL A 199 -14.18 -5.33 -5.76
N LEU A 200 -14.60 -6.30 -6.57
CA LEU A 200 -15.36 -6.05 -7.79
C LEU A 200 -16.74 -5.42 -7.49
N GLU A 201 -17.42 -5.83 -6.41
CA GLU A 201 -18.68 -5.22 -5.96
C GLU A 201 -18.46 -3.79 -5.48
N ASN A 202 -17.41 -3.54 -4.70
CA ASN A 202 -17.09 -2.19 -4.23
C ASN A 202 -16.69 -1.25 -5.37
N LEU A 203 -15.98 -1.73 -6.40
CA LEU A 203 -15.70 -0.95 -7.62
C LEU A 203 -16.98 -0.50 -8.32
N LYS A 204 -17.95 -1.42 -8.49
CA LYS A 204 -19.26 -1.10 -9.08
C LYS A 204 -20.06 -0.10 -8.26
N LYS A 205 -19.97 -0.15 -6.93
CA LYS A 205 -20.65 0.83 -6.06
C LYS A 205 -19.94 2.19 -6.07
N LEU A 206 -18.61 2.19 -6.14
CA LEU A 206 -17.81 3.40 -6.17
C LEU A 206 -17.99 4.19 -7.49
N GLU A 207 -18.04 3.51 -8.63
CA GLU A 207 -18.31 4.20 -9.91
C GLU A 207 -19.73 4.81 -9.95
N ALA A 208 -20.69 4.14 -9.31
CA ALA A 208 -22.07 4.62 -9.19
C ALA A 208 -22.21 5.82 -8.22
N SER A 209 -21.21 6.10 -7.37
CA SER A 209 -21.24 7.25 -6.44
C SER A 209 -20.74 8.56 -7.07
N SER A 210 -20.51 8.59 -8.38
CA SER A 210 -19.94 9.74 -9.12
C SER A 210 -18.55 10.16 -8.66
N ALA A 211 -17.84 9.30 -7.92
CA ALA A 211 -16.47 9.56 -7.53
C ALA A 211 -15.57 9.51 -8.77
N HIS A 212 -14.53 10.36 -8.81
CA HIS A 212 -13.50 10.22 -9.84
C HIS A 212 -12.63 9.01 -9.49
N VAL A 213 -12.74 7.96 -10.28
CA VAL A 213 -12.03 6.69 -10.07
C VAL A 213 -11.03 6.46 -11.19
N ILE A 214 -9.79 6.22 -10.80
CA ILE A 214 -8.71 5.73 -11.65
C ILE A 214 -8.41 4.30 -11.21
N ILE A 215 -8.51 3.35 -12.14
CA ILE A 215 -8.19 1.96 -11.86
C ILE A 215 -6.68 1.76 -11.90
N ARG A 216 -6.12 1.12 -10.88
CA ARG A 216 -4.71 0.77 -10.82
C ARG A 216 -4.54 -0.74 -10.90
N ILE A 217 -3.82 -1.20 -11.89
CA ILE A 217 -3.54 -2.61 -12.11
C ILE A 217 -2.06 -2.84 -11.81
N PRO A 218 -1.69 -3.37 -10.62
CA PRO A 218 -0.36 -3.90 -10.42
C PRO A 218 -0.16 -5.10 -11.34
N VAL A 219 0.76 -5.01 -12.29
CA VAL A 219 1.02 -6.07 -13.27
C VAL A 219 2.12 -6.97 -12.73
N ILE A 220 1.73 -8.18 -12.36
CA ILE A 220 2.54 -9.12 -11.59
C ILE A 220 2.72 -10.42 -12.41
N PRO A 221 3.96 -10.79 -12.77
CA PRO A 221 4.26 -12.03 -13.47
C PRO A 221 3.65 -13.26 -12.76
N GLY A 222 3.02 -14.15 -13.53
CA GLY A 222 2.38 -15.36 -13.00
C GLY A 222 1.02 -15.17 -12.32
N PHE A 223 0.70 -13.95 -11.91
CA PHE A 223 -0.55 -13.65 -11.25
C PHE A 223 -1.59 -13.12 -12.24
N ASN A 224 -1.30 -12.02 -12.94
CA ASN A 224 -2.26 -11.34 -13.81
C ASN A 224 -1.64 -10.77 -15.11
N HIS A 225 -0.52 -11.35 -15.57
CA HIS A 225 0.27 -10.83 -16.69
C HIS A 225 0.14 -11.66 -17.98
N THR A 226 -0.76 -12.65 -18.03
CA THR A 226 -1.08 -13.30 -19.32
C THR A 226 -2.00 -12.42 -20.17
N GLU A 227 -2.05 -12.68 -21.48
CA GLU A 227 -2.91 -11.90 -22.39
C GLU A 227 -4.39 -11.96 -21.98
N ASP A 228 -4.90 -13.16 -21.66
CA ASP A 228 -6.29 -13.35 -21.27
C ASP A 228 -6.63 -12.63 -19.95
N GLU A 229 -5.70 -12.63 -18.99
CA GLU A 229 -5.89 -11.95 -17.69
C GLU A 229 -5.89 -10.44 -17.86
N MET A 230 -4.93 -9.90 -18.60
CA MET A 230 -4.83 -8.46 -18.86
C MET A 230 -6.05 -7.96 -19.65
N ARG A 231 -6.52 -8.72 -20.64
CA ARG A 231 -7.78 -8.43 -21.35
C ARG A 231 -8.96 -8.48 -20.41
N SER A 232 -9.09 -9.51 -19.57
CA SER A 232 -10.19 -9.63 -18.60
C SER A 232 -10.25 -8.44 -17.63
N LEU A 233 -9.10 -7.97 -17.16
CA LEU A 233 -9.00 -6.78 -16.29
C LEU A 233 -9.48 -5.51 -17.00
N LEU A 234 -9.07 -5.32 -18.25
CA LEU A 234 -9.47 -4.18 -19.07
C LEU A 234 -10.94 -4.24 -19.47
N ASP A 235 -11.46 -5.42 -19.82
CA ASP A 235 -12.87 -5.63 -20.15
C ASP A 235 -13.76 -5.33 -18.92
N PHE A 236 -13.34 -5.77 -17.73
CA PHE A 236 -14.02 -5.39 -16.50
C PHE A 236 -13.99 -3.89 -16.28
N THR A 237 -12.83 -3.25 -16.47
CA THR A 237 -12.68 -1.79 -16.31
C THR A 237 -13.59 -1.03 -17.27
N ALA A 238 -13.63 -1.44 -18.54
CA ALA A 238 -14.50 -0.85 -19.57
C ALA A 238 -15.99 -1.11 -19.35
N SER A 239 -16.35 -2.10 -18.51
CA SER A 239 -17.74 -2.35 -18.13
C SER A 239 -18.28 -1.37 -17.08
N LEU A 240 -17.40 -0.58 -16.45
CA LEU A 240 -17.78 0.46 -15.49
C LEU A 240 -18.12 1.75 -16.25
N ASN A 241 -19.26 2.36 -15.96
CA ASN A 241 -19.79 3.45 -16.80
C ASN A 241 -19.04 4.77 -16.64
N ASN A 242 -18.59 5.06 -15.41
CA ASN A 242 -17.94 6.33 -15.06
C ASN A 242 -16.42 6.23 -14.90
N VAL A 243 -15.81 5.16 -15.41
CA VAL A 243 -14.36 4.96 -15.35
C VAL A 243 -13.80 5.01 -16.76
N SER A 244 -12.86 5.93 -16.98
CA SER A 244 -12.19 6.09 -18.26
C SER A 244 -10.67 6.02 -18.17
N GLU A 245 -10.09 5.84 -16.98
CA GLU A 245 -8.64 5.88 -16.80
C GLU A 245 -8.11 4.63 -16.07
N VAL A 246 -7.02 4.07 -16.59
CA VAL A 246 -6.34 2.90 -16.04
C VAL A 246 -4.82 3.10 -16.01
N HIS A 247 -4.20 2.81 -14.87
CA HIS A 247 -2.76 2.88 -14.68
C HIS A 247 -2.21 1.46 -14.48
N PHE A 248 -1.32 1.04 -15.37
CA PHE A 248 -0.54 -0.17 -15.15
C PHE A 248 0.64 0.14 -14.25
N ILE A 249 0.79 -0.62 -13.15
CA ILE A 249 1.90 -0.46 -12.21
C ILE A 249 2.80 -1.69 -12.35
N PRO A 250 3.92 -1.58 -13.10
CA PRO A 250 4.80 -2.73 -13.34
C PRO A 250 5.41 -3.23 -12.05
N TYR A 251 5.43 -4.55 -11.88
CA TYR A 251 6.07 -5.18 -10.73
C TYR A 251 7.57 -4.87 -10.65
N HIS A 252 8.05 -4.64 -9.42
CA HIS A 252 9.46 -4.52 -9.08
C HIS A 252 9.73 -5.12 -7.69
N THR A 253 10.97 -5.53 -7.43
CA THR A 253 11.37 -6.18 -6.15
C THR A 253 11.89 -5.20 -5.08
N LEU A 254 11.77 -3.88 -5.27
CA LEU A 254 12.32 -2.86 -4.36
C LEU A 254 11.84 -3.01 -2.90
N GLY A 255 10.63 -3.54 -2.67
CA GLY A 255 10.08 -3.77 -1.32
C GLY A 255 10.57 -5.04 -0.63
N SER A 256 11.25 -5.95 -1.33
CA SER A 256 11.63 -7.28 -0.82
C SER A 256 12.49 -7.23 0.45
N HIS A 257 13.43 -6.28 0.54
CA HIS A 257 14.30 -6.12 1.71
C HIS A 257 13.51 -5.86 3.00
N LYS A 258 12.33 -5.23 2.92
CA LYS A 258 11.50 -4.95 4.08
C LYS A 258 10.97 -6.23 4.75
N TYR A 259 10.77 -7.31 3.98
CA TYR A 259 10.42 -8.62 4.54
C TYR A 259 11.55 -9.15 5.42
N THR A 260 12.80 -9.04 4.95
CA THR A 260 13.99 -9.41 5.73
C THR A 260 14.05 -8.64 7.04
N LEU A 261 13.82 -7.32 7.00
CA LEU A 261 13.77 -6.48 8.21
C LEU A 261 12.67 -6.92 9.18
N LEU A 262 11.54 -7.39 8.68
CA LEU A 262 10.44 -7.94 9.46
C LEU A 262 10.65 -9.41 9.87
N GLY A 263 11.77 -10.03 9.52
CA GLY A 263 12.00 -11.46 9.75
C GLY A 263 11.00 -12.37 9.04
N ARG A 264 10.46 -11.91 7.91
CA ARG A 264 9.49 -12.64 7.08
C ARG A 264 10.17 -13.13 5.81
N LYS A 265 9.70 -14.27 5.29
CA LYS A 265 10.10 -14.74 3.96
C LYS A 265 9.40 -13.87 2.91
N TYR A 266 10.16 -13.37 1.93
CA TYR A 266 9.56 -12.79 0.74
C TYR A 266 9.15 -13.91 -0.21
N GLU A 267 7.86 -13.99 -0.51
CA GLU A 267 7.31 -14.98 -1.43
C GLU A 267 7.28 -14.47 -2.88
N GLY A 268 7.07 -13.16 -3.06
CA GLY A 268 7.06 -12.51 -4.37
C GLY A 268 6.07 -13.17 -5.34
N VAL A 269 6.52 -13.32 -6.59
CA VAL A 269 5.78 -14.05 -7.63
C VAL A 269 6.05 -15.56 -7.63
N GLU A 270 7.05 -16.00 -6.86
CA GLU A 270 7.58 -17.37 -6.85
C GLU A 270 6.73 -18.34 -6.01
N ALA A 271 5.87 -17.86 -5.12
CA ALA A 271 5.05 -18.74 -4.27
C ALA A 271 4.14 -19.69 -5.09
N HIS A 272 3.84 -19.34 -6.33
CA HIS A 272 2.78 -19.98 -7.12
C HIS A 272 3.13 -20.15 -8.62
N LEU A 273 4.23 -19.52 -9.07
CA LEU A 273 4.90 -19.89 -10.31
C LEU A 273 5.69 -21.18 -10.04
N GLY A 274 5.46 -22.26 -10.78
CA GLY A 274 6.31 -23.46 -10.69
C GLY A 274 7.75 -23.19 -11.17
N ASP A 275 8.44 -24.20 -11.73
CA ASP A 275 9.83 -24.08 -12.23
C ASP A 275 10.00 -23.18 -13.50
N GLY A 276 9.11 -22.22 -13.72
CA GLY A 276 9.15 -21.30 -14.86
C GLY A 276 10.17 -20.16 -14.69
N PRO A 277 10.50 -19.43 -15.78
CA PRO A 277 11.46 -18.35 -15.74
C PRO A 277 11.04 -17.25 -14.75
N GLN A 278 11.95 -16.96 -13.81
CA GLN A 278 11.79 -15.96 -12.77
C GLN A 278 11.95 -14.56 -13.35
N GLN A 279 10.84 -13.90 -13.69
CA GLN A 279 10.88 -12.51 -14.14
C GLN A 279 10.82 -11.58 -12.94
N ALA A 280 11.94 -10.92 -12.64
CA ALA A 280 12.07 -10.03 -11.49
C ALA A 280 11.38 -8.67 -11.65
N SER A 281 10.94 -8.34 -12.88
CA SER A 281 10.30 -7.07 -13.22
C SER A 281 9.48 -7.19 -14.50
N VAL A 282 8.43 -6.37 -14.63
CA VAL A 282 7.70 -6.20 -15.90
C VAL A 282 8.23 -4.95 -16.59
N HIS A 283 8.64 -5.07 -17.85
CA HIS A 283 9.12 -3.95 -18.65
C HIS A 283 7.97 -3.21 -19.34
N GLU A 284 8.14 -1.91 -19.61
CA GLU A 284 7.08 -1.09 -20.20
C GLU A 284 6.67 -1.56 -21.61
N GLU A 285 7.61 -2.12 -22.36
CA GLU A 285 7.36 -2.64 -23.72
C GLU A 285 6.37 -3.81 -23.70
N GLU A 286 6.37 -4.61 -22.63
CA GLU A 286 5.44 -5.75 -22.44
C GLU A 286 4.00 -5.27 -22.25
N LEU A 287 3.80 -4.02 -21.82
CA LEU A 287 2.49 -3.43 -21.57
C LEU A 287 1.92 -2.66 -22.76
N THR A 288 2.74 -2.39 -23.78
CA THR A 288 2.35 -1.62 -24.96
C THR A 288 1.12 -2.21 -25.69
N PRO A 289 1.00 -3.55 -25.89
CA PRO A 289 -0.20 -4.12 -26.50
C PRO A 289 -1.49 -3.83 -25.72
N TYR A 290 -1.40 -3.75 -24.40
CA TYR A 290 -2.55 -3.50 -23.52
C TYR A 290 -2.95 -2.03 -23.47
N LEU A 291 -2.02 -1.10 -23.72
CA LEU A 291 -2.36 0.31 -23.97
C LEU A 291 -3.25 0.45 -25.22
N VAL A 292 -2.92 -0.29 -26.29
CA VAL A 292 -3.70 -0.30 -27.53
C VAL A 292 -5.08 -0.93 -27.30
N TYR A 293 -5.15 -2.06 -26.57
CA TYR A 293 -6.42 -2.70 -26.26
C TYR A 293 -7.32 -1.83 -25.39
N ALA A 294 -6.76 -1.18 -24.36
CA ALA A 294 -7.49 -0.22 -23.52
C ALA A 294 -8.09 0.92 -24.37
N ALA A 295 -7.33 1.48 -25.30
CA ALA A 295 -7.82 2.53 -26.20
C ALA A 295 -8.98 2.05 -27.11
N GLN A 296 -8.96 0.79 -27.56
CA GLN A 296 -10.06 0.19 -28.34
C GLN A 296 -11.36 0.08 -27.52
N LEU A 297 -11.23 -0.08 -26.20
CA LEU A 297 -12.35 -0.09 -25.25
C LEU A 297 -12.79 1.33 -24.82
N GLY A 298 -12.12 2.38 -25.30
CA GLY A 298 -12.40 3.77 -24.91
C GLY A 298 -11.75 4.20 -23.59
N LEU A 299 -10.79 3.42 -23.07
CA LEU A 299 -10.04 3.74 -21.86
C LEU A 299 -8.76 4.52 -22.19
N CYS A 300 -8.42 5.49 -21.34
CA CYS A 300 -7.13 6.14 -21.29
C CYS A 300 -6.20 5.32 -20.39
N ALA A 301 -5.18 4.68 -20.97
CA ALA A 301 -4.24 3.86 -20.24
C ALA A 301 -2.85 4.51 -20.18
N LYS A 302 -2.18 4.41 -19.03
CA LYS A 302 -0.76 4.80 -18.87
C LYS A 302 0.02 3.77 -18.05
N ILE A 303 1.33 3.80 -18.16
CA ILE A 303 2.25 2.99 -17.36
C ILE A 303 2.85 3.88 -16.28
N GLY A 304 2.86 3.39 -15.03
CA GLY A 304 3.21 4.18 -13.85
C GLY A 304 2.02 4.94 -13.25
N GLY A 305 2.26 5.52 -12.08
CA GLY A 305 1.30 6.39 -11.38
C GLY A 305 1.38 7.84 -11.82
#